data_AF-A0A8S9HMX6-F1
#
_entry.id   AF-A0A8S9HMX6-F1
#
_cell.length_a   1.000
_cell.length_b   1.000
_cell.length_c   1.000
_cell.angle_alpha   90.00
_cell.angle_beta   90.00
_cell.angle_gamma   90.00
#
_symmetry.space_group_name_H-M   'P 1'
#
loop_
_entity.id
_entity.type
_entity.pdbx_description
1 polymer ?
#
loop_
_entity_poly.entity_id
_entity_poly.type
_entity_poly.pdbx_seq_one_letter_code
_entity_poly.pdbx_strand_id
1 'polypeptide(L)'
;MLMMIKRGGVDQEKRFAVAVQRYKDLDSREKMDPFAEWEDHQIGNSVLTIFQLTTTCFAFCRFVFEDQINFIKESVMAGENYEDDMHPEEVQDAAEKTALEELQEVRKSLPIYGYREQLLQAVEEHQVLVIVGDTGSGKTTQIPQYLHEAGYTKRGKVGCTQPRRVAAMSVAARVAQEMGVKLGHEDCTSDKTVVKYMTEGMLLRELLGEPDLASYSVVIVDEAHERTLSTDILFGLVKATRFRPDLKLLISSATMDAEKFSAYFDTAPIFSFPGRRYPVEINYTSAPEADYMDAAIVTVLTIHVREPPPGDILVFLTGQEEIETAEEMLKQRIRGFGTKIRELIICPIYANLPSELQAKIFEPTPQGARKVVLATNIAETSLRIDGIKYVVDPGFRKMKSYNPRTGMESLLIFTPISKASATQRKRGEVLPSLHSV
;
A
#
# COMPACT_ATOMS: atom_id res chain seq x y z
N MET A 1 -18.05 -34.73 -52.68
CA MET A 1 -16.82 -34.23 -53.32
C MET A 1 -15.71 -34.28 -52.27
N LEU A 2 -14.78 -35.22 -52.42
CA LEU A 2 -13.63 -35.46 -51.52
C LEU A 2 -12.55 -34.40 -51.76
N MET A 3 -11.85 -33.93 -50.71
CA MET A 3 -10.39 -33.76 -50.79
C MET A 3 -9.72 -33.69 -49.40
N MET A 4 -8.61 -34.43 -49.31
CA MET A 4 -7.82 -34.79 -48.13
C MET A 4 -6.92 -33.65 -47.61
N ILE A 5 -6.75 -33.59 -46.28
CA ILE A 5 -5.69 -32.80 -45.62
C ILE A 5 -4.44 -33.70 -45.46
N LYS A 6 -3.36 -33.37 -46.18
CA LYS A 6 -2.03 -34.00 -46.00
C LYS A 6 -1.35 -33.43 -44.75
N ARG A 7 -0.92 -34.32 -43.84
CA ARG A 7 0.05 -34.02 -42.76
C ARG A 7 1.43 -33.77 -43.38
N GLY A 8 1.98 -32.58 -43.21
CA GLY A 8 3.38 -32.29 -43.49
C GLY A 8 4.26 -32.67 -42.29
N GLY A 9 4.97 -33.79 -42.39
CA GLY A 9 6.03 -34.14 -41.44
C GLY A 9 7.27 -33.29 -41.72
N VAL A 10 7.81 -32.67 -40.68
CA VAL A 10 9.07 -31.91 -40.75
C VAL A 10 10.23 -32.90 -40.72
N ASP A 11 11.01 -32.89 -41.79
CA ASP A 11 12.13 -33.81 -42.05
C ASP A 11 13.34 -33.46 -41.17
N GLN A 12 13.57 -34.26 -40.11
CA GLN A 12 14.58 -34.01 -39.09
C GLN A 12 16.03 -34.12 -39.63
N GLU A 13 16.26 -34.87 -40.70
CA GLU A 13 17.59 -35.02 -41.31
C GLU A 13 18.07 -33.73 -41.98
N LYS A 14 17.15 -32.96 -42.61
CA LYS A 14 17.48 -31.66 -43.19
C LYS A 14 17.87 -30.62 -42.12
N ARG A 15 17.27 -30.69 -40.94
CA ARG A 15 17.61 -29.80 -39.81
C ARG A 15 19.00 -30.12 -39.25
N PHE A 16 19.34 -31.41 -39.14
CA PHE A 16 20.67 -31.83 -38.70
C PHE A 16 21.76 -31.52 -39.74
N ALA A 17 21.48 -31.66 -41.03
CA ALA A 17 22.44 -31.30 -42.09
C ALA A 17 22.81 -29.81 -42.06
N VAL A 18 21.84 -28.92 -41.85
CA VAL A 18 22.08 -27.47 -41.74
C VAL A 18 22.85 -27.11 -40.45
N ALA A 19 22.61 -27.82 -39.36
CA ALA A 19 23.36 -27.62 -38.11
C ALA A 19 24.82 -28.10 -38.21
N VAL A 20 25.07 -29.19 -38.95
CA VAL A 20 26.42 -29.72 -39.18
C VAL A 20 27.22 -28.85 -40.16
N GLN A 21 26.56 -28.20 -41.13
CA GLN A 21 27.20 -27.25 -42.04
C GLN A 21 27.72 -26.00 -41.30
N ARG A 22 27.03 -25.56 -40.24
CA ARG A 22 27.46 -24.42 -39.41
C ARG A 22 28.70 -24.71 -38.55
N TYR A 23 29.02 -25.98 -38.30
CA TYR A 23 30.14 -26.37 -37.43
C TYR A 23 31.45 -26.64 -38.18
N LYS A 24 31.46 -26.58 -39.52
CA LYS A 24 32.64 -26.91 -40.33
C LYS A 24 33.43 -25.73 -40.89
N ASP A 25 32.91 -24.51 -40.82
CA ASP A 25 33.59 -23.33 -41.39
C ASP A 25 34.26 -22.47 -40.30
N LEU A 26 35.17 -23.09 -39.54
CA LEU A 26 36.20 -22.40 -38.75
C LEU A 26 37.57 -22.68 -39.35
N ASP A 27 37.80 -22.23 -40.58
CA ASP A 27 39.14 -21.85 -41.03
C ASP A 27 39.07 -21.07 -42.36
N SER A 28 39.38 -19.78 -42.31
CA SER A 28 40.00 -18.94 -43.36
C SER A 28 39.52 -17.48 -43.30
N ARG A 29 40.48 -16.59 -43.45
CA ARG A 29 40.40 -15.13 -43.30
C ARG A 29 39.67 -14.46 -44.48
N GLU A 30 39.08 -13.30 -44.17
CA GLU A 30 38.57 -12.22 -45.05
C GLU A 30 37.26 -12.43 -45.82
N LYS A 31 36.17 -11.78 -45.36
CA LYS A 31 35.34 -10.82 -46.14
C LYS A 31 34.15 -10.23 -45.34
N MET A 32 34.01 -8.90 -45.46
CA MET A 32 32.89 -7.96 -45.24
C MET A 32 31.65 -8.42 -44.44
N ASP A 33 31.31 -7.66 -43.37
CA ASP A 33 30.14 -7.84 -42.51
C ASP A 33 28.88 -7.13 -43.06
N PRO A 34 27.80 -7.87 -43.41
CA PRO A 34 26.52 -7.30 -43.89
C PRO A 34 25.73 -6.51 -42.84
N PHE A 35 26.15 -6.53 -41.57
CA PHE A 35 25.50 -5.79 -40.48
C PHE A 35 25.85 -4.30 -40.48
N ALA A 36 27.08 -3.96 -40.92
CA ALA A 36 27.56 -2.58 -40.98
C ALA A 36 26.83 -1.73 -42.05
N GLU A 37 26.52 -2.31 -43.22
CA GLU A 37 25.73 -1.61 -44.25
C GLU A 37 24.27 -1.37 -43.81
N TRP A 38 23.72 -2.21 -42.94
CA TRP A 38 22.37 -2.04 -42.41
C TRP A 38 22.28 -0.91 -41.37
N GLU A 39 23.31 -0.76 -40.53
CA GLU A 39 23.41 0.34 -39.56
C GLU A 39 23.60 1.71 -40.25
N ASP A 40 24.48 1.80 -41.25
CA ASP A 40 24.69 3.05 -42.01
C ASP A 40 23.42 3.51 -42.75
N HIS A 41 22.61 2.57 -43.25
CA HIS A 41 21.35 2.87 -43.93
C HIS A 41 20.25 3.36 -42.95
N GLN A 42 20.28 2.94 -41.68
CA GLN A 42 19.39 3.46 -40.63
C GLN A 42 19.82 4.84 -40.13
N ILE A 43 21.14 5.09 -40.05
CA ILE A 43 21.69 6.39 -39.66
C ILE A 43 21.36 7.45 -40.73
N GLY A 44 21.47 7.12 -42.02
CA GLY A 44 21.13 8.04 -43.12
C GLY A 44 19.66 8.50 -43.15
N ASN A 45 18.72 7.58 -42.86
CA ASN A 45 17.28 7.92 -42.84
C ASN A 45 16.86 8.71 -41.59
N SER A 46 17.62 8.61 -40.50
CA SER A 46 17.40 9.37 -39.27
C SER A 46 17.79 10.85 -39.42
N VAL A 47 18.84 11.12 -40.20
CA VAL A 47 19.37 12.48 -40.41
C VAL A 47 18.47 13.33 -41.32
N LEU A 48 17.81 12.72 -42.31
CA LEU A 48 16.92 13.42 -43.25
C LEU A 48 15.57 13.85 -42.63
N THR A 49 15.11 13.18 -41.56
CA THR A 49 13.84 13.52 -40.89
C THR A 49 13.99 14.64 -39.85
N ILE A 50 15.22 14.89 -39.39
CA ILE A 50 15.54 15.99 -38.44
C ILE A 50 15.63 17.35 -39.16
N PHE A 51 15.83 17.36 -40.48
CA PHE A 51 16.03 18.61 -41.25
C PHE A 51 14.72 19.31 -41.68
N GLN A 52 13.55 18.68 -41.53
CA GLN A 52 12.25 19.30 -41.89
C GLN A 52 11.46 19.90 -40.71
N LEU A 53 11.91 19.73 -39.47
CA LEU A 53 11.25 20.30 -38.28
C LEU A 53 12.01 21.47 -37.63
N THR A 54 13.14 21.88 -38.22
CA THR A 54 14.05 22.91 -37.67
C THR A 54 13.92 24.30 -38.31
N THR A 55 12.76 24.65 -38.90
CA THR A 55 12.57 25.97 -39.53
C THR A 55 11.34 26.76 -39.06
N THR A 56 10.83 26.53 -37.85
CA THR A 56 9.94 27.50 -37.17
C THR A 56 9.97 27.34 -35.65
N CYS A 57 11.03 27.82 -34.99
CA CYS A 57 10.94 28.48 -33.68
C CYS A 57 12.32 29.07 -33.32
N PHE A 58 12.73 30.10 -34.08
CA PHE A 58 13.83 30.97 -33.69
C PHE A 58 13.20 32.24 -33.11
N ALA A 59 13.52 32.52 -31.84
CA ALA A 59 13.36 33.79 -31.09
C ALA A 59 12.60 33.62 -29.75
N PHE A 60 13.31 33.25 -28.69
CA PHE A 60 13.71 34.18 -27.61
C PHE A 60 14.49 33.38 -26.54
N CYS A 61 15.80 33.20 -26.74
CA CYS A 61 16.71 32.74 -25.70
C CYS A 61 17.36 33.96 -25.05
N ARG A 62 17.10 34.18 -23.77
CA ARG A 62 18.01 34.94 -22.90
C ARG A 62 18.60 33.93 -21.92
N PHE A 63 19.85 33.54 -22.19
CA PHE A 63 20.67 32.77 -21.26
C PHE A 63 20.83 33.54 -19.95
N VAL A 64 20.56 32.89 -18.83
CA VAL A 64 21.12 33.25 -17.51
C VAL A 64 21.86 32.01 -17.04
N PHE A 65 23.18 32.12 -16.98
CA PHE A 65 24.04 31.11 -16.36
C PHE A 65 23.91 31.19 -14.83
N GLU A 66 23.99 30.03 -14.19
CA GLU A 66 24.08 29.85 -12.75
C GLU A 66 25.34 30.54 -12.20
N ASP A 67 25.15 31.40 -11.20
CA ASP A 67 26.15 31.75 -10.19
C ASP A 67 25.42 32.37 -9.00
N GLN A 68 24.95 31.54 -8.06
CA GLN A 68 24.53 31.99 -6.72
C GLN A 68 24.52 30.85 -5.70
N ILE A 69 25.69 30.26 -5.44
CA ILE A 69 26.00 29.65 -4.16
C ILE A 69 27.02 30.56 -3.49
N ASN A 70 26.54 31.53 -2.70
CA ASN A 70 27.29 32.25 -1.65
C ASN A 70 26.37 33.27 -0.94
N PHE A 71 25.34 32.79 -0.24
CA PHE A 71 24.54 33.68 0.65
C PHE A 71 24.24 33.10 2.04
N ILE A 72 24.92 32.03 2.45
CA ILE A 72 24.85 31.54 3.83
C ILE A 72 26.28 31.28 4.33
N LYS A 73 27.08 32.36 4.42
CA LYS A 73 28.33 32.36 5.21
C LYS A 73 28.94 33.74 5.49
N GLU A 74 28.19 34.83 5.26
CA GLU A 74 28.64 36.20 5.60
C GLU A 74 27.86 36.85 6.75
N SER A 75 26.77 36.24 7.24
CA SER A 75 26.04 36.71 8.42
C SER A 75 26.62 36.25 9.76
N VAL A 76 27.79 35.57 9.76
CA VAL A 76 28.50 35.14 10.98
C VAL A 76 29.60 36.13 11.41
N MET A 77 29.79 37.24 10.68
CA MET A 77 30.83 38.24 11.00
C MET A 77 30.31 39.67 10.90
N ALA A 78 29.23 39.98 11.63
CA ALA A 78 28.91 41.35 12.03
C ALA A 78 28.20 41.30 13.38
N GLY A 79 28.95 41.55 14.45
CA GLY A 79 28.39 41.64 15.79
C GLY A 79 27.57 42.92 15.93
N GLU A 80 26.26 42.75 16.10
CA GLU A 80 25.39 43.76 16.71
C GLU A 80 24.43 43.04 17.66
N ASN A 81 24.36 43.56 18.90
CA ASN A 81 23.62 43.00 20.01
C ASN A 81 22.10 42.96 19.73
N TYR A 82 21.52 41.76 19.75
CA TYR A 82 20.10 41.55 20.03
C TYR A 82 20.02 40.62 21.24
N GLU A 83 19.51 41.14 22.35
CA GLU A 83 18.99 40.32 23.46
C GLU A 83 17.73 39.63 22.93
N ASP A 84 17.88 38.37 22.49
CA ASP A 84 16.77 37.50 22.12
C ASP A 84 16.74 36.35 23.13
N ASP A 85 16.21 36.63 24.32
CA ASP A 85 15.77 35.63 25.27
C ASP A 85 14.48 34.97 24.73
N MET A 86 14.63 34.07 23.76
CA MET A 86 13.60 33.08 23.43
C MET A 86 14.19 31.68 23.58
N HIS A 87 13.77 31.00 24.65
CA HIS A 87 14.23 29.66 25.00
C HIS A 87 13.88 28.66 23.87
N PRO A 88 14.80 27.75 23.48
CA PRO A 88 14.55 26.71 22.48
C PRO A 88 13.36 25.79 22.78
N GLU A 89 12.97 25.70 24.06
CA GLU A 89 11.81 24.90 24.50
C GLU A 89 10.48 25.50 24.04
N GLU A 90 10.35 26.84 23.98
CA GLU A 90 9.08 27.49 23.61
C GLU A 90 8.75 27.36 22.12
N VAL A 91 9.77 27.31 21.26
CA VAL A 91 9.62 27.11 19.81
C VAL A 91 9.22 25.65 19.52
N GLN A 92 9.78 24.69 20.26
CA GLN A 92 9.44 23.28 20.16
C GLN A 92 8.00 23.02 20.65
N ASP A 93 7.62 23.59 21.80
CA ASP A 93 6.28 23.45 22.38
C ASP A 93 5.19 24.11 21.52
N ALA A 94 5.48 25.26 20.88
CA ALA A 94 4.55 25.91 19.97
C ALA A 94 4.34 25.12 18.66
N ALA A 95 5.42 24.53 18.11
CA ALA A 95 5.35 23.65 16.95
C ALA A 95 4.59 22.35 17.25
N GLU A 96 4.81 21.75 18.42
CA GLU A 96 4.09 20.55 18.87
C GLU A 96 2.59 20.82 19.11
N LYS A 97 2.22 21.98 19.67
CA LYS A 97 0.82 22.40 19.78
C LYS A 97 0.15 22.56 18.42
N THR A 98 0.82 23.19 17.47
CA THR A 98 0.29 23.40 16.12
C THR A 98 0.07 22.06 15.40
N ALA A 99 1.02 21.13 15.52
CA ALA A 99 0.89 19.79 14.93
C ALA A 99 -0.24 18.96 15.59
N LEU A 100 -0.43 19.06 16.91
CA LEU A 100 -1.53 18.38 17.59
C LEU A 100 -2.89 18.92 17.17
N GLU A 101 -3.02 20.23 16.97
CA GLU A 101 -4.24 20.88 16.48
C GLU A 101 -4.59 20.43 15.05
N GLU A 102 -3.60 20.34 14.15
CA GLU A 102 -3.78 19.79 12.80
C GLU A 102 -4.27 18.32 12.84
N LEU A 103 -3.69 17.50 13.71
CA LEU A 103 -4.12 16.11 13.90
C LEU A 103 -5.56 16.02 14.41
N GLN A 104 -5.98 16.94 15.28
CA GLN A 104 -7.36 17.01 15.76
C GLN A 104 -8.35 17.44 14.68
N GLU A 105 -7.98 18.36 13.79
CA GLU A 105 -8.82 18.73 12.65
C GLU A 105 -8.97 17.56 11.66
N VAL A 106 -7.88 16.85 11.37
CA VAL A 106 -7.93 15.60 10.57
C VAL A 106 -8.85 14.58 11.23
N ARG A 107 -8.77 14.40 12.55
CA ARG A 107 -9.63 13.50 13.33
C ARG A 107 -11.12 13.82 13.16
N LYS A 108 -11.49 15.11 13.22
CA LYS A 108 -12.89 15.56 13.01
C LYS A 108 -13.36 15.35 11.57
N SER A 109 -12.44 15.40 10.61
CA SER A 109 -12.76 15.20 9.19
C SER A 109 -13.11 13.75 8.84
N LEU A 110 -12.78 12.77 9.68
CA LEU A 110 -13.00 11.35 9.40
C LEU A 110 -14.49 10.98 9.39
N PRO A 111 -14.94 10.08 8.50
CA PRO A 111 -16.35 9.69 8.39
C PRO A 111 -16.97 9.19 9.70
N ILE A 112 -16.20 8.46 10.52
CA ILE A 112 -16.68 7.88 11.77
C ILE A 112 -17.03 8.95 12.83
N TYR A 113 -16.47 10.16 12.73
CA TYR A 113 -16.66 11.22 13.72
C TYR A 113 -18.14 11.62 13.86
N GLY A 114 -18.85 11.76 12.73
CA GLY A 114 -20.28 12.10 12.71
C GLY A 114 -21.19 11.01 13.31
N TYR A 115 -20.69 9.78 13.44
CA TYR A 115 -21.42 8.63 13.97
C TYR A 115 -20.96 8.23 15.38
N ARG A 116 -20.10 9.03 16.01
CA ARG A 116 -19.51 8.75 17.33
C ARG A 116 -20.57 8.45 18.40
N GLU A 117 -21.58 9.31 18.53
CA GLU A 117 -22.61 9.17 19.56
C GLU A 117 -23.46 7.92 19.35
N GLN A 118 -23.88 7.67 18.10
CA GLN A 118 -24.65 6.47 17.73
C GLN A 118 -23.85 5.19 17.97
N LEU A 119 -22.54 5.21 17.70
CA LEU A 119 -21.65 4.09 17.98
C LEU A 119 -21.57 3.82 19.49
N LEU A 120 -21.34 4.85 20.31
CA LEU A 120 -21.24 4.68 21.76
C LEU A 120 -22.54 4.17 22.37
N GLN A 121 -23.69 4.66 21.90
CA GLN A 121 -25.00 4.14 22.29
C GLN A 121 -25.15 2.65 21.93
N ALA A 122 -24.79 2.27 20.70
CA ALA A 122 -24.88 0.87 20.26
C ALA A 122 -23.98 -0.06 21.10
N VAL A 123 -22.78 0.41 21.48
CA VAL A 123 -21.84 -0.34 22.34
C VAL A 123 -22.35 -0.47 23.78
N GLU A 124 -23.06 0.54 24.29
CA GLU A 124 -23.68 0.48 25.60
C GLU A 124 -24.82 -0.55 25.62
N GLU A 125 -25.71 -0.50 24.63
CA GLU A 125 -26.89 -1.37 24.51
C GLU A 125 -26.54 -2.84 24.24
N HIS A 126 -25.50 -3.12 23.46
CA HIS A 126 -25.20 -4.48 22.99
C HIS A 126 -23.87 -4.99 23.52
N GLN A 127 -23.81 -6.27 23.90
CA GLN A 127 -22.55 -6.89 24.33
C GLN A 127 -21.61 -7.14 23.16
N VAL A 128 -22.15 -7.63 22.03
CA VAL A 128 -21.42 -7.88 20.80
C VAL A 128 -21.96 -6.96 19.71
N LEU A 129 -21.07 -6.26 19.00
CA LEU A 129 -21.44 -5.35 17.92
C LEU A 129 -20.55 -5.61 16.69
N VAL A 130 -21.17 -5.80 15.53
CA VAL A 130 -20.44 -5.91 14.25
C VAL A 130 -20.41 -4.53 13.62
N ILE A 131 -19.22 -3.99 13.40
CA ILE A 131 -18.99 -2.65 12.85
C ILE A 131 -18.52 -2.80 11.41
N VAL A 132 -19.27 -2.20 10.50
CA VAL A 132 -18.98 -2.20 9.06
C VAL A 132 -18.67 -0.79 8.62
N GLY A 133 -17.48 -0.60 8.10
CA GLY A 133 -17.08 0.67 7.52
C GLY A 133 -15.89 0.49 6.60
N ASP A 134 -15.74 1.39 5.64
CA ASP A 134 -14.66 1.28 4.68
C ASP A 134 -13.28 1.40 5.32
N THR A 135 -12.27 0.88 4.64
CA THR A 135 -10.90 1.36 4.82
C THR A 135 -10.91 2.88 4.58
N GLY A 136 -9.99 3.61 5.18
CA GLY A 136 -10.03 5.08 5.25
C GLY A 136 -10.85 5.65 6.41
N SER A 137 -11.92 4.99 6.85
CA SER A 137 -12.96 5.65 7.68
C SER A 137 -12.62 5.99 9.13
N GLY A 138 -11.50 5.47 9.65
CA GLY A 138 -11.04 5.74 11.01
C GLY A 138 -11.42 4.69 12.07
N LYS A 139 -11.93 3.51 11.68
CA LYS A 139 -12.31 2.43 12.63
C LYS A 139 -11.20 2.11 13.64
N THR A 140 -10.04 1.74 13.14
CA THR A 140 -8.93 1.25 13.96
C THR A 140 -8.35 2.32 14.88
N THR A 141 -8.26 3.57 14.40
CA THR A 141 -7.66 4.67 15.16
C THR A 141 -8.65 5.29 16.15
N GLN A 142 -9.90 5.49 15.74
CA GLN A 142 -10.86 6.31 16.47
C GLN A 142 -11.74 5.54 17.45
N ILE A 143 -12.15 4.31 17.12
CA ILE A 143 -13.04 3.52 18.00
C ILE A 143 -12.40 3.31 19.39
N PRO A 144 -11.13 2.89 19.50
CA PRO A 144 -10.51 2.71 20.82
C PRO A 144 -10.42 4.02 21.62
N GLN A 145 -10.20 5.15 20.95
CA GLN A 145 -10.17 6.47 21.60
C GLN A 145 -11.55 6.87 22.12
N TYR A 146 -12.62 6.67 21.35
CA TYR A 146 -13.98 6.97 21.79
C TYR A 146 -14.40 6.12 23.00
N LEU A 147 -14.00 4.85 23.05
CA LEU A 147 -14.24 3.98 24.19
C LEU A 147 -13.46 4.41 25.43
N HIS A 148 -12.22 4.86 25.25
CA HIS A 148 -11.42 5.45 26.33
C HIS A 148 -12.10 6.70 26.90
N GLU A 149 -12.51 7.63 26.04
CA GLU A 149 -13.19 8.87 26.42
C GLU A 149 -14.55 8.60 27.10
N ALA A 150 -15.29 7.57 26.67
CA ALA A 150 -16.52 7.11 27.30
C ALA A 150 -16.30 6.41 28.67
N GLY A 151 -15.05 6.16 29.06
CA GLY A 151 -14.70 5.64 30.38
C GLY A 151 -14.62 4.11 30.49
N TYR A 152 -14.65 3.37 29.38
CA TYR A 152 -14.48 1.91 29.40
C TYR A 152 -13.11 1.50 29.95
N THR A 153 -12.11 2.37 29.83
CA THR A 153 -10.77 2.12 30.36
C THR A 153 -10.65 2.26 31.88
N LYS A 154 -11.68 2.77 32.56
CA LYS A 154 -11.69 2.86 34.04
C LYS A 154 -11.94 1.50 34.69
N ARG A 155 -12.55 0.57 33.96
CA ARG A 155 -12.92 -0.79 34.44
C ARG A 155 -11.89 -1.86 34.07
N GLY A 156 -11.09 -1.60 33.04
CA GLY A 156 -10.12 -2.55 32.48
C GLY A 156 -9.47 -1.95 31.24
N LYS A 157 -8.65 -2.72 30.53
CA LYS A 157 -7.97 -2.28 29.30
C LYS A 157 -8.89 -2.42 28.08
N VAL A 158 -8.68 -1.59 27.07
CA VAL A 158 -9.27 -1.77 25.74
C VAL A 158 -8.23 -2.41 24.83
N GLY A 159 -8.50 -3.63 24.37
CA GLY A 159 -7.61 -4.37 23.47
C GLY A 159 -8.11 -4.27 22.03
N CYS A 160 -7.24 -3.85 21.11
CA CYS A 160 -7.52 -3.84 19.67
C CYS A 160 -6.56 -4.80 18.96
N THR A 161 -7.09 -5.84 18.34
CA THR A 161 -6.28 -6.79 17.58
C THR A 161 -6.14 -6.36 16.13
N GLN A 162 -4.97 -6.58 15.57
CA GLN A 162 -4.68 -6.44 14.15
C GLN A 162 -4.12 -7.76 13.59
N PRO A 163 -4.44 -8.13 12.34
CA PRO A 163 -3.87 -9.32 11.71
C PRO A 163 -2.36 -9.17 11.46
N ARG A 164 -1.87 -7.93 11.27
CA ARG A 164 -0.46 -7.67 10.91
C ARG A 164 0.29 -6.89 11.99
N ARG A 165 1.52 -7.34 12.28
CA ARG A 165 2.41 -6.70 13.27
C ARG A 165 2.71 -5.23 12.93
N VAL A 166 3.03 -4.93 11.67
CA VAL A 166 3.33 -3.57 11.23
C VAL A 166 2.13 -2.64 11.38
N ALA A 167 0.92 -3.14 11.10
CA ALA A 167 -0.31 -2.37 11.29
C ALA A 167 -0.56 -2.08 12.78
N ALA A 168 -0.39 -3.08 13.66
CA ALA A 168 -0.50 -2.87 15.11
C ALA A 168 0.47 -1.79 15.62
N MET A 169 1.74 -1.85 15.20
CA MET A 169 2.77 -0.90 15.64
C MET A 169 2.53 0.52 15.09
N SER A 170 2.25 0.65 13.80
CA SER A 170 2.04 1.95 13.15
C SER A 170 0.77 2.64 13.67
N VAL A 171 -0.33 1.90 13.85
CA VAL A 171 -1.56 2.47 14.41
C VAL A 171 -1.38 2.84 15.88
N ALA A 172 -0.67 2.03 16.67
CA ALA A 172 -0.35 2.39 18.05
C ALA A 172 0.45 3.69 18.12
N ALA A 173 1.48 3.85 17.28
CA ALA A 173 2.29 5.06 17.20
C ALA A 173 1.44 6.28 16.81
N ARG A 174 0.58 6.13 15.81
CA ARG A 174 -0.34 7.18 15.37
C ARG A 174 -1.30 7.60 16.48
N VAL A 175 -1.90 6.65 17.18
CA VAL A 175 -2.87 6.92 18.25
C VAL A 175 -2.19 7.54 19.46
N ALA A 176 -0.95 7.16 19.76
CA ALA A 176 -0.16 7.81 20.80
C ALA A 176 0.10 9.29 20.49
N GLN A 177 0.44 9.62 19.23
CA GLN A 177 0.57 11.00 18.75
C GLN A 177 -0.75 11.77 18.83
N GLU A 178 -1.87 11.19 18.36
CA GLU A 178 -3.20 11.82 18.41
C GLU A 178 -3.68 12.11 19.84
N MET A 179 -3.28 11.27 20.80
CA MET A 179 -3.61 11.42 22.22
C MET A 179 -2.58 12.25 23.01
N GLY A 180 -1.49 12.69 22.38
CA GLY A 180 -0.40 13.42 23.04
C GLY A 180 0.32 12.60 24.11
N VAL A 181 0.39 11.27 23.98
CA VAL A 181 1.02 10.37 24.95
C VAL A 181 2.26 9.69 24.37
N LYS A 182 3.22 9.35 25.22
CA LYS A 182 4.41 8.60 24.81
C LYS A 182 4.02 7.14 24.51
N LEU A 183 4.41 6.67 23.32
CA LEU A 183 4.29 5.26 22.96
C LEU A 183 5.22 4.41 23.84
N GLY A 184 4.75 3.23 24.28
CA GLY A 184 5.64 2.21 24.87
C GLY A 184 6.52 1.59 23.78
N HIS A 185 7.78 1.25 24.11
CA HIS A 185 8.70 0.58 23.16
C HIS A 185 8.38 -0.93 22.99
N GLU A 186 9.15 -1.67 22.18
CA GLU A 186 9.25 -3.15 22.15
C GLU A 186 8.45 -3.98 23.21
N ASP A 187 7.19 -4.40 22.99
CA ASP A 187 6.36 -5.17 23.96
C ASP A 187 6.00 -4.42 25.29
N CYS A 188 6.09 -3.10 25.30
CA CYS A 188 5.97 -2.25 26.49
C CYS A 188 4.52 -1.88 26.81
N THR A 189 3.72 -2.87 27.18
CA THR A 189 2.60 -2.58 28.06
C THR A 189 3.11 -2.34 29.48
N SER A 190 2.96 -1.12 29.98
CA SER A 190 3.08 -0.83 31.42
C SER A 190 1.73 -0.99 32.12
N ASP A 191 1.73 -0.97 33.45
CA ASP A 191 0.51 -0.91 34.26
C ASP A 191 -0.36 0.32 33.95
N LYS A 192 0.24 1.37 33.35
CA LYS A 192 -0.46 2.58 32.91
C LYS A 192 -1.13 2.44 31.54
N THR A 193 -0.93 1.32 30.84
CA THR A 193 -1.45 1.14 29.48
C THR A 193 -2.95 0.89 29.53
N VAL A 194 -3.72 1.82 28.96
CA VAL A 194 -5.19 1.78 28.93
C VAL A 194 -5.74 1.23 27.62
N VAL A 195 -5.08 1.52 26.50
CA VAL A 195 -5.42 1.03 25.17
C VAL A 195 -4.24 0.24 24.63
N LYS A 196 -4.46 -1.02 24.27
CA LYS A 196 -3.44 -1.94 23.79
C LYS A 196 -3.75 -2.36 22.36
N TYR A 197 -2.86 -2.03 21.43
CA TYR A 197 -2.85 -2.63 20.09
C TYR A 197 -1.94 -3.85 20.09
N MET A 198 -2.42 -4.95 19.55
CA MET A 198 -1.69 -6.22 19.54
C MET A 198 -2.04 -7.06 18.32
N THR A 199 -1.27 -8.10 18.06
CA THR A 199 -1.66 -9.09 17.06
C THR A 199 -2.66 -10.08 17.65
N GLU A 200 -3.47 -10.70 16.80
CA GLU A 200 -4.41 -11.76 17.22
C GLU A 200 -3.68 -12.90 17.94
N GLY A 201 -2.48 -13.28 17.48
CA GLY A 201 -1.65 -14.29 18.13
C GLY A 201 -1.21 -13.92 19.55
N MET A 202 -0.99 -12.63 19.83
CA MET A 202 -0.68 -12.16 21.19
C MET A 202 -1.91 -12.27 22.10
N LEU A 203 -3.10 -11.90 21.63
CA LEU A 203 -4.33 -12.06 22.41
C LEU A 203 -4.64 -13.54 22.67
N LEU A 204 -4.43 -14.41 21.67
CA LEU A 204 -4.56 -15.86 21.86
C LEU A 204 -3.58 -16.40 22.92
N ARG A 205 -2.35 -15.87 22.96
CA ARG A 205 -1.38 -16.25 23.99
C ARG A 205 -1.82 -15.77 25.38
N GLU A 206 -2.40 -14.58 25.49
CA GLU A 206 -2.96 -14.08 26.75
C GLU A 206 -4.14 -14.90 27.24
N LEU A 207 -5.02 -15.36 26.33
CA LEU A 207 -6.13 -16.26 26.65
C LEU A 207 -5.67 -17.59 27.27
N LEU A 208 -4.44 -18.04 27.02
CA LEU A 208 -3.88 -19.22 27.68
C LEU A 208 -3.53 -18.97 29.15
N GLY A 209 -3.21 -17.73 29.53
CA GLY A 209 -2.93 -17.34 30.90
C GLY A 209 -4.18 -16.85 31.65
N GLU A 210 -4.99 -16.03 31.00
CA GLU A 210 -6.25 -15.48 31.53
C GLU A 210 -7.41 -15.84 30.59
N PRO A 211 -8.04 -17.02 30.76
CA PRO A 211 -9.12 -17.48 29.88
C PRO A 211 -10.36 -16.58 29.94
N ASP A 212 -10.59 -15.91 31.07
CA ASP A 212 -11.72 -14.98 31.26
C ASP A 212 -11.40 -13.53 30.79
N LEU A 213 -10.18 -13.30 30.29
CA LEU A 213 -9.67 -11.99 29.86
C LEU A 213 -9.82 -10.88 30.89
N ALA A 214 -9.88 -11.18 32.20
CA ALA A 214 -10.34 -10.28 33.27
C ALA A 214 -9.75 -8.86 33.22
N SER A 215 -8.52 -8.74 32.74
CA SER A 215 -7.81 -7.47 32.50
C SER A 215 -8.47 -6.52 31.49
N TYR A 216 -9.34 -7.02 30.59
CA TYR A 216 -9.98 -6.25 29.51
C TYR A 216 -11.45 -5.95 29.81
N SER A 217 -11.88 -4.74 29.47
CA SER A 217 -13.29 -4.32 29.48
C SER A 217 -13.92 -4.35 28.08
N VAL A 218 -13.12 -4.09 27.05
CA VAL A 218 -13.53 -4.16 25.65
C VAL A 218 -12.43 -4.83 24.83
N VAL A 219 -12.83 -5.78 23.98
CA VAL A 219 -11.97 -6.39 22.98
C VAL A 219 -12.51 -6.05 21.60
N ILE A 220 -11.63 -5.53 20.74
CA ILE A 220 -11.94 -5.16 19.37
C ILE A 220 -11.15 -6.10 18.47
N VAL A 221 -11.87 -6.91 17.70
CA VAL A 221 -11.29 -7.73 16.64
C VAL A 221 -11.43 -6.97 15.33
N ASP A 222 -10.37 -6.28 14.93
CA ASP A 222 -10.36 -5.47 13.72
C ASP A 222 -9.88 -6.25 12.49
N GLU A 223 -10.21 -5.75 11.31
CA GLU A 223 -9.89 -6.37 10.02
C GLU A 223 -10.33 -7.85 9.91
N ALA A 224 -11.46 -8.20 10.56
CA ALA A 224 -11.98 -9.56 10.64
C ALA A 224 -12.25 -10.24 9.28
N HIS A 225 -12.31 -9.44 8.21
CA HIS A 225 -12.46 -9.92 6.84
C HIS A 225 -11.19 -10.54 6.24
N GLU A 226 -10.01 -10.35 6.84
CA GLU A 226 -8.79 -11.06 6.42
C GLU A 226 -8.90 -12.56 6.72
N ARG A 227 -9.77 -12.97 7.65
CA ARG A 227 -10.07 -14.38 8.02
C ARG A 227 -8.80 -15.20 8.24
N THR A 228 -7.91 -14.69 9.08
CA THR A 228 -6.70 -15.45 9.45
C THR A 228 -7.09 -16.65 10.33
N LEU A 229 -6.23 -17.67 10.37
CA LEU A 229 -6.45 -18.81 11.28
C LEU A 229 -6.53 -18.36 12.74
N SER A 230 -5.71 -17.39 13.13
CA SER A 230 -5.71 -16.83 14.48
C SER A 230 -7.02 -16.10 14.78
N THR A 231 -7.55 -15.32 13.83
CA THR A 231 -8.85 -14.66 13.95
C THR A 231 -9.98 -15.68 14.18
N ASP A 232 -10.01 -16.76 13.39
CA ASP A 232 -11.07 -17.76 13.46
C ASP A 232 -11.02 -18.57 14.77
N ILE A 233 -9.82 -18.91 15.26
CA ILE A 233 -9.64 -19.53 16.59
C ILE A 233 -10.07 -18.54 17.69
N LEU A 234 -9.69 -17.27 17.57
CA LEU A 234 -10.04 -16.22 18.53
C LEU A 234 -11.56 -16.06 18.62
N PHE A 235 -12.29 -16.06 17.49
CA PHE A 235 -13.76 -16.02 17.51
C PHE A 235 -14.37 -17.23 18.22
N GLY A 236 -13.79 -18.43 18.05
CA GLY A 236 -14.21 -19.63 18.78
C GLY A 236 -14.06 -19.49 20.29
N LEU A 237 -12.93 -18.94 20.75
CA LEU A 237 -12.65 -18.76 22.18
C LEU A 237 -13.43 -17.61 22.80
N VAL A 238 -13.46 -16.45 22.13
CA VAL A 238 -14.17 -15.26 22.61
C VAL A 238 -15.68 -15.48 22.58
N LYS A 239 -16.22 -16.38 21.74
CA LYS A 239 -17.64 -16.76 21.86
C LYS A 239 -17.98 -17.38 23.21
N ALA A 240 -17.02 -18.02 23.89
CA ALA A 240 -17.20 -18.53 25.25
C ALA A 240 -17.22 -17.41 26.30
N THR A 241 -16.73 -16.19 26.02
CA THR A 241 -16.83 -15.05 26.95
C THR A 241 -18.25 -14.51 27.10
N ARG A 242 -19.27 -15.14 26.48
CA ARG A 242 -20.69 -14.91 26.79
C ARG A 242 -21.00 -15.01 28.28
N PHE A 243 -20.24 -15.81 29.02
CA PHE A 243 -20.36 -15.93 30.47
C PHE A 243 -19.89 -14.67 31.23
N ARG A 244 -19.33 -13.68 30.53
CA ARG A 244 -18.77 -12.44 31.07
C ARG A 244 -19.54 -11.22 30.53
N PRO A 245 -20.72 -10.90 31.09
CA PRO A 245 -21.61 -9.85 30.56
C PRO A 245 -21.02 -8.44 30.64
N ASP A 246 -19.99 -8.24 31.46
CA ASP A 246 -19.22 -7.02 31.60
C ASP A 246 -18.21 -6.78 30.45
N LEU A 247 -17.83 -7.83 29.71
CA LEU A 247 -16.93 -7.72 28.56
C LEU A 247 -17.72 -7.36 27.30
N LYS A 248 -17.32 -6.28 26.63
CA LYS A 248 -17.84 -5.88 25.32
C LYS A 248 -16.94 -6.39 24.19
N LEU A 249 -17.54 -6.94 23.13
CA LEU A 249 -16.83 -7.43 21.94
C LEU A 249 -17.25 -6.63 20.72
N LEU A 250 -16.29 -5.96 20.08
CA LEU A 250 -16.51 -5.24 18.82
C LEU A 250 -15.80 -5.98 17.69
N ILE A 251 -16.50 -6.24 16.60
CA ILE A 251 -15.95 -6.91 15.43
C ILE A 251 -15.97 -5.93 14.28
N SER A 252 -14.81 -5.43 13.88
CA SER A 252 -14.69 -4.46 12.81
C SER A 252 -14.32 -5.15 11.49
N SER A 253 -15.06 -4.83 10.43
CA SER A 253 -14.87 -5.38 9.09
C SER A 253 -15.06 -4.30 8.02
N ALA A 254 -14.35 -4.45 6.89
CA ALA A 254 -14.46 -3.56 5.75
C ALA A 254 -15.29 -4.14 4.58
N THR A 255 -15.83 -5.36 4.73
CA THR A 255 -16.54 -6.10 3.67
C THR A 255 -18.00 -6.39 4.03
N MET A 256 -18.78 -6.73 3.00
CA MET A 256 -20.21 -7.05 3.10
C MET A 256 -20.54 -8.38 3.82
N ASP A 257 -19.54 -9.17 4.24
CA ASP A 257 -19.75 -10.44 4.94
C ASP A 257 -20.20 -10.29 6.41
N ALA A 258 -20.66 -9.10 6.81
CA ALA A 258 -21.13 -8.78 8.15
C ALA A 258 -22.28 -9.67 8.63
N GLU A 259 -23.15 -10.10 7.72
CA GLU A 259 -24.28 -10.99 8.03
C GLU A 259 -23.81 -12.34 8.59
N LYS A 260 -22.71 -12.90 8.06
CA LYS A 260 -22.15 -14.16 8.55
C LYS A 260 -21.60 -14.01 9.97
N PHE A 261 -20.96 -12.88 10.26
CA PHE A 261 -20.47 -12.57 11.61
C PHE A 261 -21.64 -12.35 12.57
N SER A 262 -22.66 -11.59 12.16
CA SER A 262 -23.88 -11.42 12.93
C SER A 262 -24.52 -12.77 13.29
N ALA A 263 -24.74 -13.64 12.29
CA ALA A 263 -25.30 -14.98 12.50
C ALA A 263 -24.44 -15.85 13.43
N TYR A 264 -23.11 -15.77 13.32
CA TYR A 264 -22.20 -16.52 14.20
C TYR A 264 -22.27 -16.05 15.66
N PHE A 265 -22.47 -14.75 15.89
CA PHE A 265 -22.56 -14.13 17.21
C PHE A 265 -24.02 -13.87 17.64
N ASP A 266 -24.90 -14.87 17.48
CA ASP A 266 -26.32 -14.84 17.90
C ASP A 266 -27.13 -13.67 17.34
N THR A 267 -26.94 -13.34 16.07
CA THR A 267 -27.64 -12.22 15.40
C THR A 267 -27.25 -10.87 16.01
N ALA A 268 -25.97 -10.71 16.36
CA ALA A 268 -25.43 -9.44 16.83
C ALA A 268 -25.75 -8.30 15.86
N PRO A 269 -26.15 -7.11 16.34
CA PRO A 269 -26.49 -5.98 15.49
C PRO A 269 -25.29 -5.56 14.64
N ILE A 270 -25.61 -5.10 13.43
CA ILE A 270 -24.64 -4.58 12.47
C ILE A 270 -24.75 -3.06 12.46
N PHE A 271 -23.71 -2.39 12.93
CA PHE A 271 -23.55 -0.95 12.82
C PHE A 271 -22.78 -0.63 11.55
N SER A 272 -23.44 -0.03 10.56
CA SER A 272 -22.82 0.33 9.29
C SER A 272 -22.89 1.83 9.07
N PHE A 273 -21.80 2.41 8.56
CA PHE A 273 -21.75 3.81 8.19
C PHE A 273 -21.11 3.98 6.79
N PRO A 274 -21.59 4.94 5.98
CA PRO A 274 -21.09 5.15 4.63
C PRO A 274 -19.65 5.68 4.67
N GLY A 275 -18.77 5.04 3.90
CA GLY A 275 -17.43 5.58 3.63
C GLY A 275 -17.46 6.68 2.58
N ARG A 276 -16.41 7.50 2.53
CA ARG A 276 -16.17 8.44 1.43
C ARG A 276 -15.55 7.68 0.26
N ARG A 277 -16.38 7.10 -0.59
CA ARG A 277 -15.93 6.49 -1.85
C ARG A 277 -16.12 7.45 -3.00
N TYR A 278 -15.06 7.65 -3.77
CA TYR A 278 -15.17 8.29 -5.08
C TYR A 278 -15.40 7.22 -6.14
N PRO A 279 -16.19 7.50 -7.19
CA PRO A 279 -16.36 6.57 -8.29
C PRO A 279 -15.00 6.36 -8.97
N VAL A 280 -14.60 5.09 -9.11
CA VAL A 280 -13.37 4.69 -9.80
C VAL A 280 -13.74 4.13 -11.17
N GLU A 281 -13.08 4.62 -12.21
CA GLU A 281 -13.19 4.07 -13.56
C GLU A 281 -12.37 2.79 -13.66
N ILE A 282 -12.97 1.73 -14.19
CA ILE A 282 -12.35 0.40 -14.26
C ILE A 282 -12.06 0.07 -15.72
N ASN A 283 -10.78 -0.02 -16.04
CA ASN A 283 -10.30 -0.41 -17.36
C ASN A 283 -9.84 -1.87 -17.35
N TYR A 284 -10.40 -2.66 -18.26
CA TYR A 284 -10.03 -4.07 -18.47
C TYR A 284 -9.22 -4.20 -19.76
N THR A 285 -8.29 -5.15 -19.80
CA THR A 285 -7.61 -5.50 -21.04
C THR A 285 -8.58 -6.18 -22.01
N SER A 286 -8.40 -5.94 -23.31
CA SER A 286 -9.26 -6.54 -24.34
C SER A 286 -9.11 -8.07 -24.44
N ALA A 287 -7.93 -8.57 -24.09
CA ALA A 287 -7.57 -9.97 -24.09
C ALA A 287 -6.72 -10.29 -22.84
N PRO A 288 -6.64 -11.58 -22.42
CA PRO A 288 -5.73 -11.99 -21.36
C PRO A 288 -4.28 -11.84 -21.81
N GLU A 289 -3.48 -11.16 -21.00
CA GLU A 289 -2.04 -10.97 -21.24
C GLU A 289 -1.25 -12.19 -20.75
N ALA A 290 -0.30 -12.67 -21.57
CA ALA A 290 0.56 -13.81 -21.20
C ALA A 290 1.64 -13.40 -20.18
N ASP A 291 2.17 -12.19 -20.33
CA ASP A 291 3.12 -11.58 -19.39
C ASP A 291 2.46 -10.36 -18.74
N TYR A 292 1.87 -10.58 -17.56
CA TYR A 292 1.24 -9.50 -16.81
C TYR A 292 2.26 -8.52 -16.23
N MET A 293 3.51 -8.93 -16.03
CA MET A 293 4.54 -8.07 -15.42
C MET A 293 4.94 -6.98 -16.42
N ASP A 294 5.20 -7.36 -17.68
CA ASP A 294 5.46 -6.39 -18.72
C ASP A 294 4.25 -5.47 -18.97
N ALA A 295 3.04 -6.04 -19.06
CA ALA A 295 1.81 -5.27 -19.23
C ALA A 295 1.59 -4.25 -18.10
N ALA A 296 1.87 -4.63 -16.84
CA ALA A 296 1.79 -3.73 -15.70
C ALA A 296 2.80 -2.58 -15.81
N ILE A 297 4.06 -2.88 -16.16
CA ILE A 297 5.10 -1.86 -16.32
C ILE A 297 4.77 -0.88 -17.46
N VAL A 298 4.31 -1.39 -18.61
CA VAL A 298 3.86 -0.56 -19.74
C VAL A 298 2.69 0.34 -19.32
N THR A 299 1.75 -0.20 -18.55
CA THR A 299 0.60 0.56 -18.04
C THR A 299 1.05 1.68 -17.10
N VAL A 300 1.95 1.40 -16.15
CA VAL A 300 2.52 2.40 -15.23
C VAL A 300 3.20 3.54 -16.00
N LEU A 301 4.03 3.22 -16.98
CA LEU A 301 4.72 4.23 -17.80
C LEU A 301 3.74 5.03 -18.67
N THR A 302 2.71 4.37 -19.21
CA THR A 302 1.66 5.04 -19.99
C THR A 302 0.91 6.05 -19.13
N ILE A 303 0.54 5.67 -17.90
CA ILE A 303 -0.10 6.57 -16.93
C ILE A 303 0.84 7.72 -16.57
N HIS A 304 2.13 7.47 -16.33
CA HIS A 304 3.13 8.50 -16.03
C HIS A 304 3.28 9.57 -17.11
N VAL A 305 3.29 9.16 -18.36
CA VAL A 305 3.47 10.05 -19.52
C VAL A 305 2.18 10.80 -19.86
N ARG A 306 1.03 10.11 -19.90
CA ARG A 306 -0.24 10.69 -20.36
C ARG A 306 -0.93 11.55 -19.32
N GLU A 307 -0.96 11.10 -18.06
CA GLU A 307 -1.75 11.75 -17.02
C GLU A 307 -0.97 12.87 -16.33
N PRO A 308 -1.57 14.04 -16.09
CA PRO A 308 -0.94 15.12 -15.33
C PRO A 308 -0.81 14.76 -13.84
N PRO A 309 0.28 15.17 -13.15
CA PRO A 309 0.35 15.18 -11.68
C PRO A 309 -0.58 16.27 -11.11
N PRO A 310 -1.09 16.12 -9.88
CA PRO A 310 -0.77 15.07 -8.90
C PRO A 310 -1.52 13.75 -9.10
N GLY A 311 -0.96 12.66 -8.57
CA GLY A 311 -1.58 11.33 -8.55
C GLY A 311 -0.56 10.21 -8.57
N ASP A 312 -0.42 9.51 -7.46
CA ASP A 312 0.51 8.40 -7.30
C ASP A 312 -0.11 7.09 -7.82
N ILE A 313 0.76 6.13 -8.13
CA ILE A 313 0.39 4.85 -8.73
C ILE A 313 0.68 3.72 -7.74
N LEU A 314 -0.31 2.86 -7.49
CA LEU A 314 -0.15 1.62 -6.73
C LEU A 314 -0.21 0.43 -7.68
N VAL A 315 0.80 -0.44 -7.62
CA VAL A 315 0.90 -1.66 -8.44
C VAL A 315 0.89 -2.87 -7.53
N PHE A 316 -0.02 -3.82 -7.78
CA PHE A 316 -0.06 -5.09 -7.05
C PHE A 316 0.81 -6.15 -7.72
N LEU A 317 1.77 -6.72 -6.98
CA LEU A 317 2.66 -7.81 -7.42
C LEU A 317 2.62 -8.96 -6.40
N THR A 318 3.06 -10.16 -6.79
CA THR A 318 2.83 -11.35 -5.95
C THR A 318 3.84 -11.51 -4.81
N GLY A 319 5.08 -11.04 -4.98
CA GLY A 319 6.17 -11.27 -4.04
C GLY A 319 7.40 -10.40 -4.26
N GLN A 320 8.41 -10.60 -3.41
CA GLN A 320 9.64 -9.81 -3.38
C GLN A 320 10.42 -9.88 -4.70
N GLU A 321 10.67 -11.09 -5.22
CA GLU A 321 11.45 -11.28 -6.45
C GLU A 321 10.82 -10.55 -7.65
N GLU A 322 9.49 -10.59 -7.78
CA GLU A 322 8.77 -9.85 -8.82
C GLU A 322 8.85 -8.33 -8.62
N ILE A 323 8.77 -7.87 -7.37
CA ILE A 323 8.87 -6.43 -7.04
C ILE A 323 10.26 -5.90 -7.39
N GLU A 324 11.32 -6.59 -6.99
CA GLU A 324 12.71 -6.20 -7.29
C GLU A 324 12.97 -6.22 -8.81
N THR A 325 12.48 -7.25 -9.50
CA THR A 325 12.58 -7.33 -10.97
C THR A 325 11.82 -6.18 -11.65
N ALA A 326 10.60 -5.88 -11.22
CA ALA A 326 9.80 -4.79 -11.77
C ALA A 326 10.43 -3.41 -11.48
N GLU A 327 11.04 -3.23 -10.31
CA GLU A 327 11.79 -2.02 -9.96
C GLU A 327 12.98 -1.81 -10.91
N GLU A 328 13.78 -2.86 -11.15
CA GLU A 328 14.91 -2.79 -12.08
C GLU A 328 14.46 -2.48 -13.51
N MET A 329 13.41 -3.14 -13.99
CA MET A 329 12.84 -2.91 -15.32
C MET A 329 12.31 -1.48 -15.47
N LEU A 330 11.62 -0.94 -14.45
CA LEU A 330 11.15 0.45 -14.45
C LEU A 330 12.33 1.41 -14.50
N LYS A 331 13.36 1.22 -13.66
CA LYS A 331 14.58 2.05 -13.63
C LYS A 331 15.28 2.06 -15.00
N GLN A 332 15.40 0.90 -15.64
CA GLN A 332 16.00 0.80 -16.98
C GLN A 332 15.18 1.55 -18.04
N ARG A 333 13.85 1.39 -18.03
CA ARG A 333 12.97 2.09 -19.00
C ARG A 333 13.00 3.59 -18.81
N ILE A 334 12.99 4.09 -17.57
CA ILE A 334 13.06 5.52 -17.26
C ILE A 334 14.35 6.14 -17.78
N ARG A 335 15.51 5.46 -17.60
CA ARG A 335 16.79 5.91 -18.15
C ARG A 335 16.75 6.08 -19.67
N GLY A 336 16.03 5.21 -20.38
CA GLY A 336 15.85 5.29 -21.84
C GLY A 336 15.08 6.53 -22.31
N PHE A 337 14.22 7.11 -21.48
CA PHE A 337 13.44 8.31 -21.83
C PHE A 337 14.17 9.64 -21.55
N GLY A 338 15.24 9.63 -20.73
CA GLY A 338 16.03 10.81 -20.41
C GLY A 338 15.23 11.93 -19.71
N THR A 339 15.58 13.20 -19.98
CA THR A 339 14.96 14.40 -19.38
C THR A 339 13.56 14.72 -19.92
N LYS A 340 13.03 13.93 -20.86
CA LYS A 340 11.70 14.15 -21.45
C LYS A 340 10.55 13.78 -20.51
N ILE A 341 10.85 13.01 -19.47
CA ILE A 341 9.87 12.49 -18.52
C ILE A 341 10.16 13.05 -17.13
N ARG A 342 9.08 13.33 -16.39
CA ARG A 342 9.12 13.77 -14.98
C ARG A 342 9.75 12.71 -14.08
N GLU A 343 10.30 13.14 -12.96
CA GLU A 343 10.89 12.22 -11.99
C GLU A 343 9.86 11.21 -11.47
N LEU A 344 10.26 9.93 -11.45
CA LEU A 344 9.44 8.82 -10.96
C LEU A 344 10.14 8.19 -9.75
N ILE A 345 9.51 8.30 -8.59
CA ILE A 345 10.01 7.72 -7.34
C ILE A 345 9.44 6.32 -7.21
N ILE A 346 10.28 5.29 -7.18
CA ILE A 346 9.85 3.89 -7.07
C ILE A 346 10.05 3.45 -5.61
N CYS A 347 8.96 2.99 -4.99
CA CYS A 347 8.96 2.53 -3.59
C CYS A 347 8.44 1.08 -3.51
N PRO A 348 9.31 0.08 -3.26
CA PRO A 348 8.87 -1.30 -3.06
C PRO A 348 8.31 -1.51 -1.65
N ILE A 349 7.29 -2.37 -1.51
CA ILE A 349 6.77 -2.81 -0.21
C ILE A 349 6.36 -4.29 -0.19
N TYR A 350 7.05 -5.04 0.67
CA TYR A 350 6.82 -6.46 0.94
C TYR A 350 7.16 -6.79 2.41
N ALA A 351 6.74 -7.97 2.87
CA ALA A 351 6.68 -8.31 4.30
C ALA A 351 8.04 -8.30 5.02
N ASN A 352 9.13 -8.58 4.30
CA ASN A 352 10.49 -8.68 4.86
C ASN A 352 11.30 -7.38 4.75
N LEU A 353 10.68 -6.29 4.28
CA LEU A 353 11.37 -5.01 4.10
C LEU A 353 11.65 -4.36 5.48
N PRO A 354 12.84 -3.77 5.72
CA PRO A 354 13.13 -3.03 6.95
C PRO A 354 12.13 -1.88 7.22
N SER A 355 11.82 -1.63 8.48
CA SER A 355 10.84 -0.61 8.91
C SER A 355 11.16 0.80 8.40
N GLU A 356 12.45 1.17 8.32
CA GLU A 356 12.88 2.46 7.80
C GLU A 356 12.51 2.65 6.32
N LEU A 357 12.62 1.60 5.51
CA LEU A 357 12.23 1.65 4.09
C LEU A 357 10.72 1.58 3.93
N GLN A 358 10.00 0.89 4.82
CA GLN A 358 8.54 0.94 4.84
C GLN A 358 8.03 2.34 5.17
N ALA A 359 8.72 3.10 6.03
CA ALA A 359 8.32 4.46 6.36
C ALA A 359 8.37 5.41 5.14
N LYS A 360 9.31 5.20 4.22
CA LYS A 360 9.47 6.02 3.00
C LYS A 360 8.23 6.05 2.10
N ILE A 361 7.39 5.02 2.15
CA ILE A 361 6.16 5.00 1.32
C ILE A 361 5.18 6.10 1.72
N PHE A 362 5.23 6.55 2.99
CA PHE A 362 4.35 7.56 3.55
C PHE A 362 4.87 8.98 3.34
N GLU A 363 6.10 9.14 2.87
CA GLU A 363 6.65 10.46 2.58
C GLU A 363 5.85 11.12 1.43
N PRO A 364 5.53 12.42 1.57
CA PRO A 364 4.80 13.14 0.55
C PRO A 364 5.63 13.26 -0.71
N THR A 365 4.98 13.11 -1.86
CA THR A 365 5.65 13.18 -3.16
C THR A 365 6.10 14.63 -3.45
N PRO A 366 7.37 14.87 -3.81
CA PRO A 366 7.87 16.21 -4.19
C PRO A 366 7.10 16.81 -5.36
N GLN A 367 7.03 18.15 -5.42
CA GLN A 367 6.33 18.86 -6.49
C GLN A 367 6.95 18.54 -7.87
N GLY A 368 6.11 18.05 -8.79
CA GLY A 368 6.53 17.69 -10.15
C GLY A 368 7.00 16.23 -10.32
N ALA A 369 7.22 15.49 -9.22
CA ALA A 369 7.50 14.07 -9.24
C ALA A 369 6.21 13.24 -9.12
N ARG A 370 6.29 11.95 -9.47
CA ARG A 370 5.23 10.97 -9.24
C ARG A 370 5.78 9.76 -8.50
N LYS A 371 5.07 9.30 -7.47
CA LYS A 371 5.45 8.09 -6.73
C LYS A 371 4.75 6.86 -7.30
N VAL A 372 5.50 5.78 -7.45
CA VAL A 372 5.01 4.45 -7.84
C VAL A 372 5.33 3.49 -6.70
N VAL A 373 4.28 2.97 -6.09
CA VAL A 373 4.40 1.98 -5.03
C VAL A 373 4.19 0.59 -5.61
N LEU A 374 5.24 -0.23 -5.54
CA LEU A 374 5.20 -1.64 -5.94
C LEU A 374 4.90 -2.48 -4.70
N ALA A 375 3.67 -2.94 -4.58
CA ALA A 375 3.18 -3.55 -3.35
C ALA A 375 2.72 -4.99 -3.54
N THR A 376 2.92 -5.79 -2.50
CA THR A 376 2.17 -7.05 -2.34
C THR A 376 0.74 -6.77 -1.85
N ASN A 377 -0.01 -7.82 -1.51
CA ASN A 377 -1.31 -7.72 -0.83
C ASN A 377 -1.26 -7.03 0.55
N ILE A 378 -0.11 -6.51 0.98
CA ILE A 378 0.02 -5.64 2.15
C ILE A 378 -0.75 -4.31 1.96
N ALA A 379 -0.73 -3.75 0.76
CA ALA A 379 -1.44 -2.50 0.45
C ALA A 379 -2.96 -2.69 0.23
N GLU A 380 -3.46 -3.92 0.27
CA GLU A 380 -4.89 -4.21 0.02
C GLU A 380 -5.79 -3.81 1.20
N THR A 381 -5.33 -4.05 2.43
CA THR A 381 -6.16 -3.93 3.64
C THR A 381 -5.47 -3.10 4.72
N SER A 382 -4.20 -3.38 4.99
CA SER A 382 -3.58 -2.96 6.26
C SER A 382 -2.76 -1.67 6.19
N LEU A 383 -2.44 -1.16 5.00
CA LEU A 383 -1.61 0.03 4.82
C LEU A 383 -2.28 1.00 3.86
N ARG A 384 -2.50 2.24 4.32
CA ARG A 384 -3.04 3.33 3.51
C ARG A 384 -1.89 4.23 3.08
N ILE A 385 -1.76 4.43 1.79
CA ILE A 385 -0.78 5.34 1.22
C ILE A 385 -1.57 6.52 0.67
N ASP A 386 -1.29 7.70 1.22
CA ASP A 386 -1.96 8.92 0.78
C ASP A 386 -1.50 9.31 -0.63
N GLY A 387 -2.42 9.85 -1.44
CA GLY A 387 -2.13 10.36 -2.78
C GLY A 387 -2.28 9.37 -3.93
N ILE A 388 -2.65 8.10 -3.66
CA ILE A 388 -2.89 7.10 -4.71
C ILE A 388 -4.14 7.46 -5.54
N LYS A 389 -3.93 7.73 -6.83
CA LYS A 389 -5.01 8.02 -7.79
C LYS A 389 -5.20 6.88 -8.79
N TYR A 390 -4.14 6.13 -9.09
CA TYR A 390 -4.16 5.06 -10.09
C TYR A 390 -3.76 3.74 -9.44
N VAL A 391 -4.51 2.68 -9.77
CA VAL A 391 -4.22 1.32 -9.31
C VAL A 391 -4.05 0.40 -10.52
N VAL A 392 -2.97 -0.38 -10.53
CA VAL A 392 -2.70 -1.41 -11.52
C VAL A 392 -2.75 -2.77 -10.81
N ASP A 393 -3.74 -3.59 -11.16
CA ASP A 393 -3.97 -4.90 -10.54
C ASP A 393 -3.91 -6.02 -11.58
N PRO A 394 -2.81 -6.82 -11.61
CA PRO A 394 -2.71 -8.03 -12.43
C PRO A 394 -3.67 -9.15 -12.01
N GLY A 395 -4.26 -9.09 -10.82
CA GLY A 395 -5.24 -10.07 -10.37
C GLY A 395 -4.66 -11.36 -9.78
N PHE A 396 -3.38 -11.36 -9.40
CA PHE A 396 -2.72 -12.51 -8.76
C PHE A 396 -2.36 -12.25 -7.30
N ARG A 397 -2.25 -13.34 -6.53
CA ARG A 397 -1.70 -13.34 -5.17
C ARG A 397 -0.97 -14.65 -4.87
N LYS A 398 0.03 -14.54 -4.00
CA LYS A 398 0.69 -15.68 -3.37
C LYS A 398 -0.16 -16.19 -2.19
N MET A 399 -0.52 -17.46 -2.20
CA MET A 399 -1.40 -18.07 -1.19
C MET A 399 -0.80 -19.38 -0.67
N LYS A 400 -0.87 -19.59 0.64
CA LYS A 400 -0.54 -20.89 1.24
C LYS A 400 -1.67 -21.88 0.96
N SER A 401 -1.33 -23.06 0.47
CA SER A 401 -2.25 -24.16 0.22
C SER A 401 -1.80 -25.37 1.01
N TYR A 402 -2.72 -25.98 1.74
CA TYR A 402 -2.48 -27.22 2.47
C TYR A 402 -3.20 -28.37 1.78
N ASN A 403 -2.48 -29.45 1.48
CA ASN A 403 -3.08 -30.67 0.96
C ASN A 403 -3.20 -31.70 2.10
N PRO A 404 -4.42 -32.01 2.58
CA PRO A 404 -4.61 -32.91 3.71
C PRO A 404 -4.24 -34.37 3.38
N ARG A 405 -4.21 -34.76 2.11
CA ARG A 405 -3.85 -36.13 1.71
C ARG A 405 -2.34 -36.37 1.78
N THR A 406 -1.55 -35.35 1.43
CA THR A 406 -0.08 -35.44 1.46
C THR A 406 0.51 -34.90 2.76
N GLY A 407 -0.26 -34.14 3.54
CA GLY A 407 0.19 -33.48 4.76
C GLY A 407 1.18 -32.33 4.50
N MET A 408 1.28 -31.86 3.25
CA MET A 408 2.26 -30.85 2.85
C MET A 408 1.60 -29.48 2.65
N GLU A 409 2.29 -28.45 3.13
CA GLU A 409 2.01 -27.05 2.82
C GLU A 409 2.84 -26.61 1.61
N SER A 410 2.21 -25.95 0.65
CA SER A 410 2.87 -25.34 -0.51
C SER A 410 2.44 -23.89 -0.68
N LEU A 411 3.34 -23.07 -1.21
CA LEU A 411 3.06 -21.68 -1.56
C LEU A 411 2.72 -21.61 -3.05
N LEU A 412 1.45 -21.32 -3.36
CA LEU A 412 0.98 -21.12 -4.73
C LEU A 412 1.13 -19.64 -5.10
N ILE A 413 2.07 -19.34 -5.99
CA ILE A 413 2.47 -17.97 -6.35
C ILE A 413 1.45 -17.32 -7.31
N PHE A 414 0.83 -18.10 -8.19
CA PHE A 414 -0.09 -17.62 -9.24
C PHE A 414 -1.55 -18.01 -8.95
N THR A 415 -2.05 -17.69 -7.75
CA THR A 415 -3.48 -17.90 -7.47
C THR A 415 -4.25 -16.66 -7.91
N PRO A 416 -5.29 -16.79 -8.76
CA PRO A 416 -6.15 -15.66 -9.10
C PRO A 416 -6.86 -15.15 -7.85
N ILE A 417 -7.01 -13.83 -7.74
CA ILE A 417 -7.69 -13.21 -6.60
C ILE A 417 -9.20 -13.44 -6.64
N SER A 418 -9.83 -13.38 -5.47
CA SER A 418 -11.29 -13.43 -5.36
C SER A 418 -11.91 -12.12 -5.82
N LYS A 419 -13.21 -12.15 -6.17
CA LYS A 419 -13.96 -10.93 -6.50
C LYS A 419 -13.98 -9.91 -5.35
N ALA A 420 -14.00 -10.40 -4.11
CA ALA A 420 -13.95 -9.54 -2.92
C ALA A 420 -12.61 -8.78 -2.85
N SER A 421 -11.50 -9.50 -3.01
CA SER A 421 -10.15 -8.92 -3.04
C SER A 421 -9.98 -7.92 -4.20
N ALA A 422 -10.44 -8.27 -5.39
CA ALA A 422 -10.45 -7.35 -6.53
C ALA A 422 -11.27 -6.07 -6.26
N THR A 423 -12.36 -6.17 -5.49
CA THR A 423 -13.18 -5.01 -5.12
C THR A 423 -12.48 -4.14 -4.07
N GLN A 424 -11.67 -4.72 -3.19
CA GLN A 424 -10.85 -3.97 -2.24
C GLN A 424 -9.70 -3.25 -2.94
N ARG A 425 -9.00 -3.92 -3.86
CA ARG A 425 -7.92 -3.32 -4.66
C ARG A 425 -8.38 -2.17 -5.55
N LYS A 426 -9.63 -2.20 -6.02
CA LYS A 426 -10.23 -1.10 -6.80
C LYS A 426 -10.40 0.21 -6.03
N ARG A 427 -10.25 0.23 -4.70
CA ARG A 427 -10.54 1.43 -3.91
C ARG A 427 -9.49 2.51 -4.17
N GLY A 428 -9.89 3.53 -4.94
CA GLY A 428 -9.18 4.81 -5.05
C GLY A 428 -9.58 5.70 -3.87
N GLU A 429 -8.71 5.84 -2.89
CA GLU A 429 -8.90 6.75 -1.76
C GLU A 429 -8.29 8.11 -2.13
N VAL A 430 -9.09 9.01 -2.70
CA VAL A 430 -8.68 10.41 -2.89
C VAL A 430 -9.29 11.23 -1.76
N LEU A 431 -8.49 11.65 -0.77
CA LEU A 431 -8.87 12.83 0.01
C LEU A 431 -8.95 14.02 -0.95
N PRO A 432 -9.95 14.92 -0.84
CA PRO A 432 -9.86 16.20 -1.53
C PRO A 432 -8.62 16.88 -0.98
N SER A 433 -7.66 17.20 -1.84
CA SER A 433 -6.61 18.14 -1.53
C SER A 433 -7.29 19.41 -1.01
N LEU A 434 -7.19 19.65 0.30
CA LEU A 434 -7.43 20.94 0.92
C LEU A 434 -6.35 21.90 0.40
N HIS A 435 -6.54 22.38 -0.83
CA HIS A 435 -5.92 23.60 -1.31
C HIS A 435 -7.04 24.53 -1.77
N SER A 436 -7.67 25.14 -0.78
CA SER A 436 -8.01 26.56 -0.87
C SER A 436 -6.72 27.35 -0.79
N VAL A 437 -6.22 27.85 -1.93
CA VAL A 437 -5.85 29.25 -2.25
C VAL A 437 -5.64 29.33 -3.75
#